data_AF-A0A7M1S245-F1
#
_entry.id   AF-A0A7M1S245-F1
#
_cell.length_a   1.000
_cell.length_b   1.000
_cell.length_c   1.000
_cell.angle_alpha   90.00
_cell.angle_beta   90.00
_cell.angle_gamma   90.00
#
_symmetry.space_group_name_H-M   'P 1'
#
loop_
_entity.id
_entity.type
_entity.pdbx_description
1 polymer ?
#
loop_
_entity_poly.entity_id
_entity_poly.type
_entity_poly.pdbx_seq_one_letter_code
_entity_poly.pdbx_strand_id
1 'polypeptide(L)'
;MKKRLSTATLILLISISFPTLSTANAKQGQRIYKKKLQKKCGFSAVRFARNHTQAEWEDIYNSGNFTAEAQKICPEIDIMKIKEKWWKELYAFSFKYAKDGIEPNGCND
;
A
#
# COMPACT_ATOMS: atom_id res chain seq x y z
N MET A 1 -26.02 22.87 -40.43
CA MET A 1 -26.59 21.91 -39.44
C MET A 1 -25.44 21.25 -38.68
N LYS A 2 -25.23 21.60 -37.40
CA LYS A 2 -24.09 21.10 -36.60
C LYS A 2 -24.53 19.87 -35.81
N LYS A 3 -24.24 18.67 -36.32
CA LYS A 3 -24.49 17.41 -35.60
C LYS A 3 -23.39 17.24 -34.55
N ARG A 4 -23.70 17.52 -33.28
CA ARG A 4 -22.80 17.21 -32.17
C ARG A 4 -22.93 15.72 -31.88
N LEU A 5 -21.94 14.93 -32.31
CA LEU A 5 -21.78 13.56 -31.86
C LEU A 5 -21.29 13.61 -30.41
N SER A 6 -22.19 13.33 -29.47
CA SER A 6 -21.86 13.11 -28.07
C SER A 6 -21.14 11.76 -27.92
N THR A 7 -19.84 11.80 -27.66
CA THR A 7 -19.06 10.64 -27.23
C THR A 7 -19.45 10.27 -25.80
N ALA A 8 -20.23 9.20 -25.64
CA ALA A 8 -20.45 8.57 -24.35
C ALA A 8 -19.25 7.68 -24.04
N THR A 9 -18.29 8.20 -23.28
CA THR A 9 -17.15 7.42 -22.78
C THR A 9 -17.65 6.48 -21.68
N LEU A 10 -17.89 5.22 -22.03
CA LEU A 10 -18.22 4.17 -21.06
C LEU A 10 -16.95 3.84 -20.26
N ILE A 11 -16.84 4.38 -19.04
CA ILE A 11 -15.79 4.01 -18.10
C ILE A 11 -16.12 2.60 -17.59
N LEU A 12 -15.41 1.60 -18.10
CA LEU A 12 -15.51 0.22 -17.64
C LEU A 12 -14.85 0.14 -16.25
N LEU A 13 -15.67 0.11 -15.20
CA LEU A 13 -15.21 -0.21 -13.85
C LEU A 13 -14.83 -1.69 -13.82
N ILE A 14 -13.55 -1.99 -13.98
CA ILE A 14 -13.00 -3.34 -13.80
C ILE A 14 -13.12 -3.65 -12.31
N SER A 15 -14.09 -4.48 -11.93
CA SER A 15 -14.18 -5.06 -10.60
C SER A 15 -13.10 -6.12 -10.45
N ILE A 16 -11.88 -5.66 -10.16
CA ILE A 16 -10.74 -6.52 -9.84
C ILE A 16 -11.16 -7.35 -8.61
N SER A 17 -11.18 -8.67 -8.76
CA SER A 17 -11.50 -9.59 -7.66
C SER A 17 -10.28 -9.63 -6.73
N PHE A 18 -10.28 -8.75 -5.73
CA PHE A 18 -9.11 -8.56 -4.87
C PHE A 18 -8.88 -9.79 -3.98
N PRO A 19 -7.63 -10.26 -3.82
CA PRO A 19 -7.32 -11.19 -2.75
C PRO A 19 -7.63 -10.52 -1.42
N THR A 20 -8.51 -11.15 -0.63
CA THR A 20 -8.88 -10.65 0.70
C THR A 20 -7.67 -10.71 1.63
N LEU A 21 -6.92 -9.61 1.69
CA LEU A 21 -5.89 -9.40 2.70
C LEU A 21 -6.60 -9.30 4.06
N SER A 22 -6.51 -10.37 4.85
CA SER A 22 -7.15 -10.45 6.15
C SER A 22 -6.72 -9.29 7.05
N THR A 23 -7.66 -8.84 7.88
CA THR A 23 -7.41 -7.78 8.87
C THR A 23 -6.29 -8.15 9.86
N ALA A 24 -6.07 -9.44 10.11
CA ALA A 24 -4.97 -9.95 10.93
C ALA A 24 -3.60 -9.63 10.31
N ASN A 25 -3.50 -9.78 8.98
CA ASN A 25 -2.27 -9.53 8.23
C ASN A 25 -1.88 -8.05 8.28
N ALA A 26 -2.85 -7.15 8.10
CA ALA A 26 -2.62 -5.72 8.22
C ALA A 26 -2.14 -5.31 9.63
N LYS A 27 -2.73 -5.86 10.70
CA LYS A 27 -2.28 -5.59 12.08
C LYS A 27 -0.86 -6.13 12.33
N GLN A 28 -0.53 -7.28 11.74
CA GLN A 28 0.82 -7.84 11.83
C GLN A 28 1.83 -6.98 11.06
N GLY A 29 1.48 -6.53 9.85
CA GLY A 29 2.29 -5.60 9.04
C GLY A 29 2.61 -4.32 9.79
N GLN A 30 1.60 -3.71 10.41
CA GLN A 30 1.78 -2.53 11.25
C GLN A 30 2.78 -2.78 12.38
N ARG A 31 2.63 -3.89 13.12
CA ARG A 31 3.55 -4.25 14.21
C ARG A 31 4.98 -4.47 13.73
N ILE A 32 5.15 -5.08 12.55
CA ILE A 32 6.46 -5.27 11.93
C ILE A 32 7.06 -3.91 11.58
N TYR A 33 6.28 -3.03 10.94
CA TYR A 33 6.74 -1.69 10.59
C TYR A 33 7.23 -0.94 11.83
N LYS A 34 6.40 -0.84 12.88
CA LYS A 34 6.76 -0.13 14.13
C LYS A 34 8.06 -0.69 14.75
N LYS A 35 8.25 -2.02 14.75
CA LYS A 35 9.42 -2.67 15.36
C LYS A 35 10.69 -2.64 14.52
N LYS A 36 10.58 -2.63 13.18
CA LYS A 36 11.71 -2.88 12.28
C LYS A 36 12.04 -1.67 11.40
N LEU A 37 11.03 -0.94 10.94
CA LEU A 37 11.19 0.13 9.95
C LEU A 37 11.07 1.52 10.60
N GLN A 38 10.13 1.74 11.52
CA GLN A 38 9.81 3.08 12.03
C GLN A 38 11.01 3.85 12.59
N LYS A 39 11.89 3.21 13.37
CA LYS A 39 13.10 3.87 13.91
C LYS A 39 14.09 4.27 12.83
N LYS A 40 14.16 3.52 11.72
CA LYS A 40 15.03 3.80 10.58
C LYS A 40 14.42 4.83 9.63
N CYS A 41 13.11 4.76 9.43
CA CYS A 41 12.40 5.66 8.53
C CYS A 41 12.11 7.02 9.14
N GLY A 42 12.01 7.11 10.47
CA GLY A 42 11.71 8.36 11.16
C GLY A 42 10.24 8.83 11.04
N PHE A 43 9.36 7.99 10.50
CA PHE A 43 7.93 8.29 10.38
C PHE A 43 7.05 7.05 10.62
N SER A 44 5.77 7.29 10.87
CA SER A 44 4.81 6.27 11.27
C SER A 44 4.43 5.31 10.14
N ALA A 45 3.85 4.17 10.51
CA ALA A 45 3.42 3.18 9.52
C ALA A 45 2.32 3.75 8.62
N VAL A 46 1.42 4.56 9.17
CA VAL A 46 0.36 5.20 8.40
C VAL A 46 0.93 6.13 7.34
N ARG A 47 1.93 6.95 7.68
CA ARG A 47 2.58 7.82 6.69
C ARG A 47 3.21 7.01 5.56
N PHE A 48 3.76 5.82 5.86
CA PHE A 48 4.25 4.90 4.84
C PHE A 48 3.11 4.43 3.93
N ALA A 49 2.03 3.86 4.50
CA ALA A 49 0.90 3.32 3.75
C ALA A 49 0.22 4.37 2.84
N ARG A 50 0.15 5.63 3.29
CA ARG A 50 -0.49 6.72 2.56
C ARG A 50 0.33 7.27 1.37
N ASN A 51 1.52 6.73 1.06
CA ASN A 51 2.30 7.15 -0.11
C ASN A 51 1.62 6.82 -1.44
N HIS A 52 0.86 5.72 -1.48
CA HIS A 52 0.19 5.22 -2.68
C HIS A 52 -1.28 4.90 -2.38
N THR A 53 -2.08 4.83 -3.43
CA THR A 53 -3.45 4.29 -3.43
C THR A 53 -3.43 2.76 -3.37
N GLN A 54 -4.58 2.13 -3.14
CA GLN A 54 -4.73 0.67 -3.13
C GLN A 54 -4.30 0.07 -4.46
N ALA A 55 -4.73 0.68 -5.58
CA ALA A 55 -4.37 0.26 -6.93
C ALA A 55 -2.87 0.39 -7.19
N GLU A 56 -2.26 1.53 -6.84
CA GLU A 56 -0.82 1.72 -7.00
C GLU A 56 0.00 0.74 -6.14
N TRP A 57 -0.39 0.51 -4.89
CA TRP A 57 0.27 -0.48 -4.05
C TRP A 57 0.17 -1.90 -4.61
N GLU A 58 -0.99 -2.26 -5.16
CA GLU A 58 -1.21 -3.54 -5.81
C GLU A 58 -0.33 -3.69 -7.06
N ASP A 59 -0.29 -2.69 -7.94
CA ASP A 59 0.54 -2.70 -9.14
C ASP A 59 2.03 -2.83 -8.79
N ILE A 60 2.49 -2.08 -7.77
CA ILE A 60 3.86 -2.13 -7.26
C ILE A 60 4.18 -3.52 -6.68
N TYR A 61 3.24 -4.11 -5.95
CA TYR A 61 3.41 -5.43 -5.34
C TYR A 61 3.41 -6.56 -6.38
N ASN A 62 2.46 -6.54 -7.31
CA ASN A 62 2.34 -7.53 -8.38
C ASN A 62 3.52 -7.46 -9.36
N SER A 63 4.11 -6.29 -9.55
CA SER A 63 5.33 -6.10 -10.34
C SER A 63 6.60 -6.56 -9.62
N GLY A 64 6.51 -7.03 -8.37
CA GLY A 64 7.67 -7.43 -7.55
C GLY A 64 8.50 -6.25 -7.02
N ASN A 65 8.01 -5.01 -7.16
CA ASN A 65 8.75 -3.79 -6.86
C ASN A 65 8.49 -3.22 -5.46
N PHE A 66 7.67 -3.88 -4.65
CA PHE A 66 7.30 -3.40 -3.31
C PHE A 66 8.50 -3.11 -2.41
N THR A 67 9.52 -3.98 -2.42
CA THR A 67 10.72 -3.81 -1.58
C THR A 67 11.57 -2.63 -2.03
N ALA A 68 11.74 -2.46 -3.35
CA ALA A 68 12.45 -1.33 -3.93
C ALA A 68 11.73 -0.02 -3.64
N GLU A 69 10.40 0.01 -3.78
CA GLU A 69 9.60 1.19 -3.48
C GLU A 69 9.65 1.52 -1.98
N ALA A 70 9.57 0.51 -1.11
CA ALA A 70 9.73 0.69 0.33
C ALA A 70 11.09 1.31 0.67
N GLN A 71 12.16 0.93 -0.04
CA GLN A 71 13.49 1.51 0.12
C GLN A 71 13.58 2.93 -0.44
N LYS A 72 12.88 3.27 -1.53
CA LYS A 72 12.81 4.66 -2.01
C LYS A 72 12.14 5.57 -0.98
N ILE A 73 11.03 5.11 -0.39
CA ILE A 73 10.29 5.84 0.65
C ILE A 73 11.11 5.94 1.94
N CYS A 74 11.89 4.90 2.24
CA CYS A 74 12.73 4.84 3.43
C CYS A 74 14.14 4.31 3.11
N PRO A 75 15.07 5.19 2.70
CA PRO A 75 16.40 4.78 2.20
C PRO A 75 17.27 4.03 3.23
N GLU A 76 17.01 4.24 4.52
CA GLU A 76 17.80 3.65 5.62
C GLU A 76 17.41 2.20 5.98
N ILE A 77 16.39 1.62 5.34
CA ILE A 77 16.03 0.22 5.63
C ILE A 77 16.99 -0.75 4.97
N ASP A 78 17.37 -1.75 5.74
CA ASP A 78 18.14 -2.89 5.26
C ASP A 78 17.18 -3.97 4.76
N ILE A 79 16.83 -3.89 3.47
CA ILE A 79 15.88 -4.81 2.83
C ILE A 79 16.34 -6.28 2.90
N MET A 80 17.65 -6.53 2.98
CA MET A 80 18.22 -7.88 3.05
C MET A 80 17.99 -8.54 4.41
N LYS A 81 17.77 -7.75 5.47
CA LYS A 81 17.48 -8.25 6.83
C LYS A 81 15.99 -8.51 7.08
N ILE A 82 15.12 -8.20 6.12
CA ILE A 82 13.67 -8.36 6.25
C ILE A 82 13.24 -9.67 5.59
N LYS A 83 12.52 -10.51 6.34
CA LYS A 83 12.02 -11.80 5.85
C LYS A 83 10.94 -11.58 4.78
N GLU A 84 10.91 -12.42 3.75
CA GLU A 84 9.89 -12.35 2.69
C GLU A 84 8.45 -12.34 3.21
N LYS A 85 8.15 -13.21 4.19
CA LYS A 85 6.82 -13.22 4.85
C LYS A 85 6.43 -11.86 5.42
N TRP A 86 7.39 -11.09 5.93
CA TRP A 86 7.11 -9.76 6.49
C TRP A 86 6.75 -8.74 5.41
N TRP A 87 7.30 -8.88 4.20
CA TRP A 87 6.92 -8.03 3.07
C TRP A 87 5.45 -8.22 2.70
N LYS A 88 4.95 -9.47 2.71
CA LYS A 88 3.52 -9.74 2.50
C LYS A 88 2.63 -9.09 3.58
N GLU A 89 3.04 -9.13 4.85
CA GLU A 89 2.30 -8.46 5.93
C GLU A 89 2.35 -6.93 5.80
N LEU A 90 3.52 -6.38 5.45
CA LEU A 90 3.70 -4.94 5.22
C LEU A 90 2.87 -4.44 4.04
N TYR A 91 2.81 -5.21 2.96
CA TYR A 91 1.91 -4.94 1.84
C TYR A 91 0.44 -4.97 2.29
N ALA A 92 0.02 -6.02 3.02
CA ALA A 92 -1.35 -6.11 3.55
C ALA A 92 -1.76 -4.88 4.36
N PHE A 93 -0.85 -4.35 5.16
CA PHE A 93 -1.04 -3.11 5.88
C PHE A 93 -1.09 -1.89 4.95
N SER A 94 -0.14 -1.77 4.03
CA SER A 94 -0.01 -0.61 3.13
C SER A 94 -1.21 -0.48 2.20
N PHE A 95 -1.68 -1.61 1.65
CA PHE A 95 -2.90 -1.70 0.86
C PHE A 95 -4.13 -1.32 1.70
N LYS A 96 -4.29 -1.88 2.92
CA LYS A 96 -5.47 -1.62 3.74
C LYS A 96 -5.61 -0.15 4.14
N TYR A 97 -4.49 0.50 4.48
CA TYR A 97 -4.43 1.89 4.96
C TYR A 97 -3.83 2.83 3.92
N ALA A 98 -3.97 2.48 2.64
CA ALA A 98 -3.56 3.30 1.50
C ALA A 98 -4.27 4.66 1.50
N LYS A 99 -3.88 5.56 0.59
CA LYS A 99 -4.47 6.91 0.51
C LYS A 99 -6.00 6.92 0.37
N ASP A 100 -6.54 6.01 -0.41
CA ASP A 100 -7.96 5.75 -0.65
C ASP A 100 -8.51 4.55 0.18
N GLY A 101 -7.67 3.98 1.03
CA GLY A 101 -8.02 2.87 1.92
C GLY A 101 -8.69 3.32 3.22
N ILE A 102 -8.80 2.39 4.16
CA ILE A 102 -9.41 2.61 5.47
C ILE A 102 -8.58 3.63 6.26
N GLU A 103 -9.25 4.57 6.91
CA GLU A 103 -8.58 5.50 7.82
C GLU A 103 -8.21 4.80 9.14
N PRO A 104 -6.96 4.87 9.60
CA PRO A 104 -6.57 4.31 10.89
C PRO A 104 -7.30 5.03 12.03
N ASN A 105 -7.95 4.26 12.91
CA ASN A 105 -8.58 4.81 14.09
C ASN A 105 -7.52 5.20 15.15
N GLY A 106 -7.05 6.45 15.12
CA GLY A 106 -6.29 7.09 16.21
C GLY A 106 -4.93 7.67 15.82
N CYS A 107 -4.55 8.75 16.51
CA CYS A 107 -3.32 9.53 16.29
C CYS A 107 -2.00 8.82 16.67
N ASN A 108 -2.01 7.51 16.97
CA ASN A 108 -0.85 6.75 17.49
C ASN A 108 -0.37 5.62 16.53
N ASP A 109 -0.74 5.71 15.25
CA ASP A 109 -0.37 4.75 14.22
C ASP A 109 0.73 5.20 13.25
#